data_AF-A0A9D6RC17-F1
#
_entry.id   AF-A0A9D6RC17-F1
#
_cell.length_a   1.000
_cell.length_b   1.000
_cell.length_c   1.000
_cell.angle_alpha   90.00
_cell.angle_beta   90.00
_cell.angle_gamma   90.00
#
_symmetry.space_group_name_H-M   'P 1'
#
loop_
_entity.id
_entity.type
_entity.pdbx_description
1 polymer ?
#
loop_
_entity_poly.entity_id
_entity_poly.type
_entity_poly.pdbx_seq_one_letter_code
_entity_poly.pdbx_strand_id
1 'polypeptide(L)'
;MTAKGETGSAMRWVVVALIAIVSAGAVAFGLTTLLAPSGRGIGDALAAAPLATVAALASPFVAAWLGAVALRSAAAATVPLAETPAAPVSEARRAAPAGAAALQLLALLQQEGRFVDFIQEDLTPHTDEQIGAAVRSIHEGCRSALRDRVELRPVLAGVEGATVSVERGFDPAAVRVIGNVRGEPPYRGVLRHPGWRSDRVQLPEQTGDASILAPAEVEVL
;
A
#
# COMPACT_ATOMS: atom_id res chain seq x y z
N MET A 1 -0.16 -16.36 3.65
CA MET A 1 -1.46 -15.67 3.47
C MET A 1 -1.17 -14.23 3.07
N THR A 2 -0.96 -14.01 1.78
CA THR A 2 -0.73 -12.70 1.15
C THR A 2 -1.91 -12.42 0.24
N ALA A 3 -2.77 -11.46 0.59
CA ALA A 3 -3.80 -10.97 -0.33
C ALA A 3 -4.36 -9.63 0.14
N LYS A 4 -3.63 -8.52 -0.08
CA LYS A 4 -4.28 -7.20 -0.14
C LYS A 4 -3.50 -6.09 -0.84
N GLY A 5 -2.58 -6.43 -1.75
CA GLY A 5 -1.80 -5.45 -2.52
C GLY A 5 -2.17 -5.34 -4.01
N GLU A 6 -2.72 -6.38 -4.63
CA GLU A 6 -2.89 -6.43 -6.09
C GLU A 6 -4.13 -5.71 -6.63
N THR A 7 -5.12 -5.41 -5.77
CA THR A 7 -6.39 -4.84 -6.23
C THR A 7 -6.27 -3.40 -6.73
N GLY A 8 -5.34 -2.61 -6.18
CA GLY A 8 -5.14 -1.21 -6.58
C GLY A 8 -4.45 -1.06 -7.94
N SER A 9 -3.48 -1.93 -8.25
CA SER A 9 -2.83 -1.95 -9.57
C SER A 9 -3.79 -2.49 -10.64
N ALA A 10 -4.49 -3.59 -10.33
CA ALA A 10 -5.49 -4.16 -11.22
C ALA A 10 -6.63 -3.18 -11.54
N MET A 11 -7.14 -2.45 -10.54
CA MET A 11 -8.21 -1.46 -10.75
C MET A 11 -7.75 -0.31 -11.66
N ARG A 12 -6.50 0.15 -11.54
CA ARG A 12 -5.93 1.20 -12.40
C ARG A 12 -5.84 0.74 -13.85
N TRP A 13 -5.43 -0.50 -14.10
CA TRP A 13 -5.38 -1.08 -15.44
C TRP A 13 -6.77 -1.39 -16.03
N VAL A 14 -7.74 -1.80 -15.21
CA VAL A 14 -9.15 -2.00 -15.63
C VAL A 14 -9.78 -0.68 -16.06
N VAL A 15 -9.55 0.41 -15.33
CA VAL A 15 -10.05 1.74 -15.68
C VAL A 15 -9.45 2.25 -16.98
N VAL A 16 -8.13 2.06 -17.19
CA VAL A 16 -7.46 2.42 -18.46
C VAL A 16 -8.02 1.61 -19.63
N ALA A 17 -8.27 0.31 -19.44
CA ALA A 17 -8.87 -0.53 -20.47
C ALA A 17 -10.31 -0.11 -20.81
N LEU A 18 -11.13 0.23 -19.81
CA LEU A 18 -12.50 0.70 -20.03
C LEU A 18 -12.55 2.04 -20.78
N ILE A 19 -11.66 2.97 -20.44
CA ILE A 19 -11.56 4.27 -21.14
C ILE A 19 -11.15 4.07 -22.61
N ALA A 20 -10.19 3.19 -22.87
CA ALA A 20 -9.77 2.88 -24.24
C ALA A 20 -10.91 2.25 -25.08
N ILE A 21 -11.72 1.37 -24.49
CA ILE A 21 -12.87 0.73 -25.15
C ILE A 21 -13.96 1.75 -25.49
N VAL A 22 -14.29 2.66 -24.56
CA VAL A 22 -15.29 3.72 -24.80
C VAL A 22 -14.80 4.69 -25.88
N SER A 23 -13.50 4.99 -25.90
CA SER A 23 -12.89 5.89 -26.90
C SER A 23 -12.94 5.29 -28.31
N ALA A 24 -12.64 4.00 -28.45
CA ALA A 24 -12.73 3.30 -29.73
C ALA A 24 -14.18 3.20 -30.25
N GLY A 25 -15.16 3.00 -29.35
CA GLY A 25 -16.58 3.00 -29.70
C GLY A 25 -17.08 4.36 -30.20
N ALA A 26 -16.63 5.46 -29.60
CA ALA A 26 -16.99 6.82 -30.02
C ALA A 26 -16.43 7.17 -31.40
N VAL A 27 -15.21 6.73 -31.72
CA VAL A 27 -14.58 6.94 -33.04
C VAL A 27 -15.30 6.12 -34.12
N ALA A 28 -15.69 4.87 -33.83
CA ALA A 28 -16.47 4.05 -34.76
C ALA A 28 -17.86 4.64 -35.01
N PHE A 29 -18.52 5.19 -33.98
CA PHE A 29 -19.82 5.85 -34.11
C PHE A 29 -19.73 7.14 -34.94
N GLY A 30 -18.70 7.97 -34.70
CA GLY A 30 -18.44 9.19 -35.47
C GLY A 30 -18.10 8.94 -36.94
N LEU A 31 -17.41 7.84 -37.25
CA LEU A 31 -17.09 7.48 -38.64
C LEU A 31 -18.32 6.95 -39.40
N THR A 32 -19.24 6.27 -38.69
CA THR A 32 -20.48 5.75 -39.28
C THR A 32 -21.48 6.87 -39.57
N THR A 33 -21.50 7.95 -38.78
CA THR A 33 -22.31 9.13 -39.05
C THR A 33 -21.73 10.00 -40.18
N LEU A 34 -20.40 10.01 -40.38
CA LEU A 34 -19.75 10.74 -41.48
C LEU A 34 -19.93 10.10 -42.86
N LEU A 35 -20.08 8.77 -42.93
CA LEU A 35 -20.25 8.02 -44.19
C LEU A 35 -21.72 7.76 -44.56
N ALA A 36 -22.67 8.28 -43.76
CA ALA A 36 -24.08 8.13 -44.03
C ALA A 36 -24.52 9.04 -45.21
N PRO A 37 -25.14 8.49 -46.27
CA PRO A 37 -25.58 9.30 -47.40
C PRO A 37 -26.67 10.29 -46.98
N SER A 38 -26.60 11.52 -47.51
CA SER A 38 -27.52 12.62 -47.24
C SER A 38 -28.96 12.25 -47.58
N GLY A 39 -29.79 12.04 -46.55
CA GLY A 39 -31.23 11.81 -46.70
C GLY A 39 -31.88 10.89 -45.66
N ARG A 40 -31.14 10.22 -44.77
CA ARG A 40 -31.73 9.39 -43.71
C ARG A 40 -31.80 10.13 -42.37
N GLY A 41 -33.02 10.25 -41.83
CA GLY A 41 -33.27 10.91 -40.56
C GLY A 41 -32.71 10.12 -39.37
N ILE A 42 -32.39 10.85 -38.30
CA ILE A 42 -31.74 10.35 -37.07
C ILE A 42 -32.51 9.17 -36.43
N GLY A 43 -33.82 9.04 -36.69
CA GLY A 43 -34.66 7.94 -36.19
C GLY A 43 -34.46 6.58 -36.88
N ASP A 44 -34.02 6.56 -38.15
CA ASP A 44 -33.93 5.30 -38.93
C ASP A 44 -32.59 4.58 -38.74
N ALA A 45 -31.59 5.25 -38.16
CA ALA A 45 -30.27 4.67 -37.88
C ALA A 45 -30.27 3.69 -36.69
N LEU A 46 -31.33 3.65 -35.88
CA LEU A 46 -31.42 2.77 -34.70
C LEU A 46 -32.13 1.43 -34.96
N ALA A 47 -32.68 1.20 -36.15
CA ALA A 47 -33.53 0.02 -36.42
C ALA A 47 -32.88 -1.07 -37.29
N ALA A 48 -31.67 -0.88 -37.82
CA ALA A 48 -31.06 -1.87 -38.72
C ALA A 48 -29.53 -1.93 -38.58
N ALA A 49 -29.05 -2.41 -37.43
CA ALA A 49 -27.72 -3.00 -37.34
C ALA A 49 -27.86 -4.48 -36.95
N PRO A 50 -27.61 -5.43 -37.87
CA PRO A 50 -27.71 -6.86 -37.58
C PRO A 50 -26.67 -7.24 -36.53
N LEU A 51 -27.08 -8.05 -35.56
CA LEU A 51 -26.29 -8.62 -34.45
C LEU A 51 -25.05 -9.44 -34.88
N ALA A 52 -24.64 -9.42 -36.15
CA ALA A 52 -23.57 -10.22 -36.72
C ALA A 52 -22.28 -9.44 -37.05
N THR A 53 -22.24 -8.10 -36.91
CA THR A 53 -21.05 -7.29 -37.27
C THR A 53 -20.32 -6.71 -36.06
N VAL A 54 -20.35 -7.38 -34.90
CA VAL A 54 -19.49 -7.05 -33.74
C VAL A 54 -18.48 -8.17 -33.44
N ALA A 55 -18.67 -9.37 -34.01
CA ALA A 55 -17.80 -10.52 -33.74
C ALA A 55 -16.53 -10.59 -34.60
N ALA A 56 -16.38 -9.79 -35.67
CA ALA A 56 -15.30 -9.97 -36.64
C ALA A 56 -14.03 -9.13 -36.39
N LEU A 57 -13.99 -8.24 -35.38
CA LEU A 57 -12.79 -7.46 -35.03
C LEU A 57 -12.27 -7.70 -33.60
N ALA A 58 -12.90 -8.60 -32.85
CA ALA A 58 -12.43 -9.02 -31.52
C ALA A 58 -11.54 -10.28 -31.57
N SER A 59 -11.26 -10.81 -32.77
CA SER A 59 -10.58 -12.09 -32.94
C SER A 59 -9.05 -12.09 -32.72
N PRO A 60 -8.26 -11.01 -32.89
CA PRO A 60 -6.82 -11.11 -32.63
C PRO A 60 -6.45 -10.92 -31.15
N PHE A 61 -7.32 -10.29 -30.33
CA PHE A 61 -6.97 -9.97 -28.94
C PHE A 61 -7.28 -11.09 -27.94
N VAL A 62 -8.28 -11.93 -28.18
CA VAL A 62 -8.55 -13.12 -27.34
C VAL A 62 -7.53 -14.24 -27.59
N ALA A 63 -7.07 -14.39 -28.84
CA ALA A 63 -6.01 -15.34 -29.20
C ALA A 63 -4.64 -14.93 -28.63
N ALA A 64 -4.32 -13.63 -28.63
CA ALA A 64 -3.11 -13.11 -28.00
C ALA A 64 -3.13 -13.27 -26.46
N TRP A 65 -4.30 -13.15 -25.82
CA TRP A 65 -4.43 -13.32 -24.38
C TRP A 65 -4.31 -14.78 -23.93
N LEU A 66 -4.83 -15.75 -24.70
CA LEU A 66 -4.64 -17.17 -24.42
C LEU A 66 -3.22 -17.67 -24.74
N GLY A 67 -2.56 -17.09 -25.76
CA GLY A 67 -1.16 -17.39 -26.09
C GLY A 67 -0.16 -16.90 -25.03
N ALA A 68 -0.40 -15.74 -24.42
CA ALA A 68 0.46 -15.19 -23.37
C ALA A 68 0.34 -15.93 -22.02
N VAL A 69 -0.79 -16.60 -21.76
CA VAL A 69 -0.99 -17.44 -20.56
C VAL A 69 -0.32 -18.81 -20.71
N ALA A 70 -0.20 -19.35 -21.93
CA ALA A 70 0.40 -20.66 -22.16
C ALA A 70 1.94 -20.67 -22.23
N LEU A 71 2.60 -19.54 -22.51
CA LEU A 71 4.07 -19.45 -22.57
C LEU A 71 4.76 -19.04 -21.26
N ARG A 72 4.01 -18.88 -20.16
CA ARG A 72 4.59 -18.57 -18.84
C ARG A 72 4.88 -19.80 -17.97
N SER A 73 4.69 -21.01 -18.51
CA SER A 73 4.86 -22.27 -17.78
C SER A 73 6.01 -23.18 -18.27
N ALA A 74 6.90 -22.71 -19.15
CA ALA A 74 8.04 -23.52 -19.60
C ALA A 74 9.33 -22.71 -19.81
N ALA A 75 10.02 -22.37 -18.73
CA ALA A 75 11.47 -22.12 -18.73
C ALA A 75 12.06 -22.37 -17.34
N ALA A 76 11.80 -23.56 -16.80
CA ALA A 76 12.77 -24.21 -15.94
C ALA A 76 13.83 -24.83 -16.86
N ALA A 77 14.93 -24.11 -17.08
CA ALA A 77 16.17 -24.68 -17.62
C ALA A 77 17.30 -24.36 -16.64
N THR A 78 17.55 -25.37 -15.82
CA THR A 78 18.66 -25.54 -14.88
C THR A 78 20.00 -25.17 -15.51
N VAL A 79 20.68 -24.19 -14.93
CA VAL A 79 22.15 -24.09 -15.01
C VAL A 79 22.69 -24.79 -13.75
N PRO A 80 23.47 -25.88 -13.87
CA PRO A 80 24.11 -26.49 -12.71
C PRO A 80 25.30 -25.61 -12.34
N LEU A 81 25.12 -24.72 -11.36
CA LEU A 81 26.23 -24.04 -10.71
C LEU A 81 26.81 -25.00 -9.67
N ALA A 82 28.08 -25.36 -9.84
CA ALA A 82 28.83 -26.27 -9.00
C ALA A 82 28.64 -25.97 -7.50
N GLU A 83 28.25 -26.99 -6.75
CA GLU A 83 28.22 -26.98 -5.29
C GLU A 83 29.64 -26.75 -4.76
N THR A 84 29.89 -25.52 -4.31
CA THR A 84 30.95 -25.28 -3.32
C THR A 84 30.42 -25.84 -2.00
N PRO A 85 31.15 -26.71 -1.28
CA PRO A 85 30.68 -27.29 -0.03
C PRO A 85 30.33 -26.19 0.97
N ALA A 86 29.04 -26.01 1.23
CA ALA A 86 28.56 -25.15 2.30
C ALA A 86 29.01 -25.78 3.62
N ALA A 87 30.03 -25.19 4.25
CA ALA A 87 30.35 -25.49 5.64
C ALA A 87 29.10 -25.21 6.49
N PRO A 88 28.67 -26.15 7.35
CA PRO A 88 27.54 -25.91 8.23
C PRO A 88 28.02 -24.97 9.33
N VAL A 89 27.90 -23.67 9.11
CA VAL A 89 27.90 -22.72 10.21
C VAL A 89 26.55 -22.90 10.88
N SER A 90 26.52 -23.80 11.86
CA SER A 90 25.52 -23.82 12.90
C SER A 90 25.52 -22.43 13.54
N GLU A 91 24.69 -21.52 13.02
CA GLU A 91 24.38 -20.26 13.67
C GLU A 91 23.54 -20.59 14.90
N ALA A 92 24.27 -20.97 15.95
CA ALA A 92 23.80 -20.83 17.32
C ALA A 92 23.23 -19.42 17.41
N ARG A 93 21.92 -19.34 17.62
CA ARG A 93 21.12 -18.13 17.69
C ARG A 93 21.81 -17.12 18.60
N ARG A 94 22.63 -16.25 18.00
CA ARG A 94 23.23 -15.10 18.68
C ARG A 94 22.05 -14.32 19.23
N ALA A 95 22.07 -14.04 20.54
CA ALA A 95 21.11 -13.10 21.10
C ALA A 95 21.15 -11.84 20.24
N ALA A 96 20.01 -11.46 19.66
CA ALA A 96 19.96 -10.32 18.76
C ALA A 96 20.52 -9.10 19.51
N PRO A 97 21.41 -8.29 18.87
CA PRO A 97 21.99 -7.13 19.52
C PRO A 97 20.88 -6.22 20.05
N ALA A 98 21.14 -5.55 21.17
CA ALA A 98 20.18 -4.60 21.74
C ALA A 98 19.77 -3.58 20.67
N GLY A 99 18.46 -3.40 20.47
CA GLY A 99 17.92 -2.50 19.44
C GLY A 99 17.67 -3.13 18.07
N ALA A 100 18.01 -4.41 17.85
CA ALA A 100 17.74 -5.09 16.57
C ALA A 100 16.26 -5.01 16.16
N ALA A 101 15.33 -5.25 17.08
CA ALA A 101 13.89 -5.14 16.80
C ALA A 101 13.44 -3.71 16.46
N ALA A 102 14.08 -2.70 17.06
CA ALA A 102 13.79 -1.30 16.77
C ALA A 102 14.29 -0.90 15.37
N LEU A 103 15.51 -1.30 15.01
CA LEU A 103 16.06 -1.11 13.67
C LEU A 103 15.25 -1.90 12.63
N GLN A 104 14.79 -3.11 12.97
CA GLN A 104 13.93 -3.89 12.10
C GLN A 104 12.58 -3.17 11.83
N LEU A 105 11.94 -2.64 12.87
CA LEU A 105 10.73 -1.83 12.69
C LEU A 105 11.01 -0.60 11.81
N LEU A 106 12.15 0.05 12.01
CA LEU A 106 12.54 1.21 11.21
C LEU A 106 12.80 0.85 9.74
N ALA A 107 13.44 -0.29 9.47
CA ALA A 107 13.66 -0.81 8.12
C ALA A 107 12.33 -1.11 7.41
N LEU A 108 11.35 -1.67 8.13
CA LEU A 108 10.02 -1.95 7.59
C LEU A 108 9.26 -0.66 7.24
N LEU A 109 9.34 0.36 8.11
CA LEU A 109 8.77 1.69 7.83
C LEU A 109 9.45 2.36 6.62
N GLN A 110 10.75 2.16 6.46
CA GLN A 110 11.49 2.66 5.31
C GLN A 110 11.07 1.94 4.01
N GLN A 111 11.01 0.61 4.02
CA GLN A 111 10.68 -0.20 2.87
C GLN A 111 9.27 0.08 2.32
N GLU A 112 8.29 0.24 3.20
CA GLU A 112 6.89 0.41 2.79
C GLU A 112 6.47 1.88 2.66
N GLY A 113 7.06 2.77 3.45
CA GLY A 113 6.62 4.17 3.57
C GLY A 113 7.68 5.22 3.28
N ARG A 114 8.94 4.86 3.03
CA ARG A 114 10.07 5.81 2.89
C ARG A 114 10.21 6.75 4.08
N PHE A 115 9.91 6.25 5.28
CA PHE A 115 9.85 7.05 6.50
C PHE A 115 11.16 7.79 6.81
N VAL A 116 12.30 7.09 6.69
CA VAL A 116 13.62 7.66 6.99
C VAL A 116 13.98 8.72 5.96
N ASP A 117 13.71 8.47 4.67
CA ASP A 117 13.92 9.48 3.62
C ASP A 117 13.10 10.73 3.91
N PHE A 118 11.82 10.56 4.23
CA PHE A 118 10.91 11.69 4.44
C PHE A 118 11.32 12.58 5.62
N ILE A 119 11.75 11.99 6.74
CA ILE A 119 12.17 12.77 7.92
C ILE A 119 13.55 13.43 7.72
N GLN A 120 14.41 12.87 6.87
CA GLN A 120 15.70 13.47 6.54
C GLN A 120 15.64 14.52 5.43
N GLU A 121 14.55 14.58 4.66
CA GLU A 121 14.35 15.58 3.61
C GLU A 121 14.20 17.00 4.19
N ASP A 122 14.91 17.97 3.59
CA ASP A 122 14.67 19.38 3.89
C ASP A 122 13.40 19.85 3.16
N LEU A 123 12.38 20.21 3.94
CA LEU A 123 11.10 20.67 3.43
C LEU A 123 11.06 22.17 3.12
N THR A 124 12.07 22.95 3.54
CA THR A 124 12.14 24.41 3.35
C THR A 124 11.93 24.88 1.89
N PRO A 125 12.47 24.21 0.85
CA PRO A 125 12.30 24.67 -0.53
C PRO A 125 10.97 24.24 -1.18
N HIS A 126 10.15 23.43 -0.52
CA HIS A 126 8.94 22.84 -1.09
C HIS A 126 7.68 23.59 -0.64
N THR A 127 6.67 23.70 -1.52
CA THR A 127 5.36 24.29 -1.14
C THR A 127 4.46 23.29 -0.43
N ASP A 128 3.45 23.79 0.28
CA ASP A 128 2.45 22.94 0.95
C ASP A 128 1.75 21.99 -0.03
N GLU A 129 1.52 22.41 -1.28
CA GLU A 129 0.94 21.54 -2.32
C GLU A 129 1.89 20.40 -2.71
N GLN A 130 3.19 20.69 -2.86
CA GLN A 130 4.20 19.68 -3.19
C GLN A 130 4.36 18.67 -2.05
N ILE A 131 4.45 19.16 -0.81
CA ILE A 131 4.51 18.33 0.39
C ILE A 131 3.25 17.48 0.49
N GLY A 132 2.07 18.08 0.35
CA GLY A 132 0.78 17.39 0.42
C GLY A 132 0.62 16.31 -0.67
N ALA A 133 1.19 16.51 -1.85
CA ALA A 133 1.17 15.53 -2.94
C ALA A 133 2.00 14.27 -2.60
N ALA A 134 3.14 14.42 -1.92
CA ALA A 134 4.00 13.31 -1.54
C ALA A 134 3.57 12.62 -0.23
N VAL A 135 3.13 13.37 0.77
CA VAL A 135 2.88 12.85 2.14
C VAL A 135 1.80 11.77 2.16
N ARG A 136 0.79 11.83 1.28
CA ARG A 136 -0.30 10.83 1.29
C ARG A 136 0.19 9.41 1.05
N SER A 137 1.13 9.21 0.12
CA SER A 137 1.67 7.87 -0.18
C SER A 137 2.59 7.38 0.94
N ILE A 138 3.44 8.26 1.47
CA ILE A 138 4.33 8.00 2.62
C ILE A 138 3.51 7.60 3.85
N HIS A 139 2.49 8.38 4.18
CA HIS A 139 1.59 8.12 5.31
C HIS A 139 0.89 6.77 5.16
N GLU A 140 0.32 6.46 3.99
CA GLU A 140 -0.36 5.18 3.77
C GLU A 140 0.61 3.99 3.89
N GLY A 141 1.83 4.12 3.35
CA GLY A 141 2.88 3.11 3.50
C GLY A 141 3.25 2.85 4.96
N CYS A 142 3.55 3.90 5.72
CA CYS A 142 3.84 3.79 7.16
C CYS A 142 2.66 3.22 7.95
N ARG A 143 1.43 3.62 7.62
CA ARG A 143 0.22 3.12 8.26
C ARG A 143 0.03 1.63 7.99
N SER A 144 0.26 1.16 6.77
CA SER A 144 0.18 -0.27 6.43
C SER A 144 1.25 -1.06 7.19
N ALA A 145 2.50 -0.58 7.17
CA ALA A 145 3.62 -1.22 7.83
C ALA A 145 3.37 -1.47 9.31
N LEU A 146 2.82 -0.47 10.02
CA LEU A 146 2.43 -0.57 11.42
C LEU A 146 1.23 -1.47 11.63
N ARG A 147 0.13 -1.25 10.91
CA ARG A 147 -1.13 -2.00 11.11
C ARG A 147 -0.93 -3.51 10.93
N ASP A 148 -0.12 -3.90 9.95
CA ASP A 148 0.05 -5.30 9.60
C ASP A 148 0.94 -6.05 10.63
N ARG A 149 1.62 -5.33 11.54
CA ARG A 149 2.61 -5.86 12.48
C ARG A 149 2.35 -5.54 13.93
N VAL A 150 1.67 -4.43 14.23
CA VAL A 150 1.41 -3.94 15.59
C VAL A 150 -0.07 -3.68 15.75
N GLU A 151 -0.69 -4.41 16.67
CA GLU A 151 -2.07 -4.14 17.08
C GLU A 151 -2.06 -3.01 18.12
N LEU A 152 -2.47 -1.82 17.69
CA LEU A 152 -2.54 -0.63 18.53
C LEU A 152 -3.96 -0.39 19.03
N ARG A 153 -4.11 -0.15 20.34
CA ARG A 153 -5.38 0.20 20.99
C ARG A 153 -5.23 1.43 21.88
N PRO A 154 -6.31 2.19 22.11
CA PRO A 154 -6.27 3.32 23.04
C PRO A 154 -6.01 2.83 24.47
N VAL A 155 -5.26 3.61 25.25
CA VAL A 155 -5.02 3.31 26.67
C VAL A 155 -6.27 3.59 27.49
N LEU A 156 -6.93 4.71 27.21
CA LEU A 156 -8.23 5.07 27.78
C LEU A 156 -9.30 5.03 26.68
N ALA A 157 -10.41 4.36 26.96
CA ALA A 157 -11.56 4.39 26.07
C ALA A 157 -12.18 5.79 26.02
N GLY A 158 -12.48 6.26 24.81
CA GLY A 158 -13.05 7.58 24.56
C GLY A 158 -12.43 8.24 23.35
N VAL A 159 -13.13 9.24 22.81
CA VAL A 159 -12.60 10.11 21.76
C VAL A 159 -11.93 11.33 22.39
N GLU A 160 -11.02 11.97 21.66
CA GLU A 160 -10.46 13.25 22.07
C GLU A 160 -11.58 14.27 22.30
N GLY A 161 -11.50 15.02 23.39
CA GLY A 161 -12.53 15.94 23.84
C GLY A 161 -13.60 15.33 24.74
N ALA A 162 -13.66 14.00 24.89
CA ALA A 162 -14.61 13.37 25.80
C ALA A 162 -14.30 13.67 27.28
N THR A 163 -15.34 13.77 28.11
CA THR A 163 -15.16 13.85 29.57
C THR A 163 -14.87 12.46 30.12
N VAL A 164 -13.78 12.30 30.87
CA VAL A 164 -13.34 11.04 31.47
C VAL A 164 -13.08 11.19 32.97
N SER A 165 -13.19 10.08 33.69
CA SER A 165 -12.82 9.96 35.10
C SER A 165 -11.58 9.07 35.21
N VAL A 166 -10.56 9.55 35.91
CA VAL A 166 -9.35 8.78 36.22
C VAL A 166 -9.46 8.35 37.68
N GLU A 167 -9.71 7.06 37.88
CA GLU A 167 -9.98 6.49 39.20
C GLU A 167 -8.72 6.39 40.07
N ARG A 168 -8.94 6.19 41.38
CA ARG A 168 -7.84 5.92 42.32
C ARG A 168 -7.12 4.63 41.94
N GLY A 169 -5.79 4.63 42.02
CA GLY A 169 -4.96 3.48 41.66
C GLY A 169 -4.67 3.34 40.16
N PHE A 170 -4.89 4.40 39.36
CA PHE A 170 -4.47 4.41 37.96
C PHE A 170 -2.95 4.27 37.82
N ASP A 171 -2.51 3.67 36.71
CA ASP A 171 -1.09 3.54 36.36
C ASP A 171 -0.55 4.87 35.79
N PRO A 172 0.40 5.55 36.49
CA PRO A 172 0.97 6.81 36.02
C PRO A 172 1.84 6.67 34.75
N ALA A 173 2.28 5.45 34.40
CA ALA A 173 2.94 5.20 33.11
C ALA A 173 1.93 5.15 31.95
N ALA A 174 0.69 4.76 32.23
CA ALA A 174 -0.38 4.65 31.24
C ALA A 174 -1.18 5.97 31.10
N VAL A 175 -1.45 6.67 32.20
CA VAL A 175 -2.29 7.87 32.21
C VAL A 175 -1.54 9.03 32.85
N ARG A 176 -1.32 10.10 32.07
CA ARG A 176 -0.76 11.35 32.57
C ARG A 176 -1.87 12.37 32.80
N VAL A 177 -2.09 12.75 34.06
CA VAL A 177 -3.03 13.81 34.43
C VAL A 177 -2.31 15.16 34.32
N ILE A 178 -2.89 16.10 33.56
CA ILE A 178 -2.27 17.42 33.25
C ILE A 178 -3.22 18.53 33.74
N GLY A 179 -2.66 19.59 34.32
CA GLY A 179 -3.40 20.77 34.79
C GLY A 179 -3.25 21.02 36.28
N ASN A 180 -4.20 21.75 36.88
CA ASN A 180 -4.23 22.02 38.32
C ASN A 180 -4.77 20.80 39.09
N VAL A 181 -3.92 19.78 39.24
CA VAL A 181 -4.25 18.55 39.97
C VAL A 181 -4.23 18.86 41.46
N ARG A 182 -5.42 19.01 42.07
CA ARG A 182 -5.59 19.18 43.52
C ARG A 182 -6.48 18.07 44.07
N GLY A 183 -6.19 17.62 45.28
CA GLY A 183 -6.91 16.53 45.93
C GLY A 183 -6.51 15.15 45.41
N GLU A 184 -7.23 14.14 45.88
CA GLU A 184 -7.05 12.74 45.49
C GLU A 184 -7.98 12.35 44.33
N PRO A 185 -7.65 11.30 43.55
CA PRO A 185 -8.58 10.74 42.59
C PRO A 185 -9.92 10.34 43.25
N PRO A 186 -11.03 10.30 42.48
CA PRO A 186 -11.08 10.35 41.03
C PRO A 186 -10.88 11.75 40.43
N TYR A 187 -10.03 11.85 39.42
CA TYR A 187 -9.84 13.09 38.66
C TYR A 187 -10.80 13.13 37.48
N ARG A 188 -11.65 14.15 37.41
CA ARG A 188 -12.51 14.41 36.26
C ARG A 188 -11.82 15.39 35.31
N GLY A 189 -11.72 15.04 34.04
CA GLY A 189 -11.07 15.87 33.03
C GLY A 189 -11.56 15.61 31.61
N VAL A 190 -10.97 16.32 30.67
CA VAL A 190 -11.20 16.13 29.24
C VAL A 190 -10.06 15.31 28.67
N LEU A 191 -10.37 14.21 28.00
CA LEU A 191 -9.40 13.37 27.32
C LEU A 191 -8.74 14.14 26.18
N ARG A 192 -7.46 14.46 26.32
CA ARG A 192 -6.72 15.19 25.27
C ARG A 192 -6.15 14.29 24.20
N HIS A 193 -5.73 13.09 24.57
CA HIS A 193 -5.26 12.05 23.68
C HIS A 193 -5.51 10.70 24.38
N PRO A 194 -6.15 9.71 23.73
CA PRO A 194 -6.48 8.41 24.35
C PRO A 194 -5.26 7.55 24.70
N GLY A 195 -4.09 7.93 24.18
CA GLY A 195 -2.87 7.14 24.28
C GLY A 195 -2.85 6.00 23.27
N TRP A 196 -1.72 5.31 23.18
CA TRP A 196 -1.59 4.09 22.39
C TRP A 196 -0.92 3.02 23.24
N ARG A 197 -1.49 1.81 23.20
CA ARG A 197 -0.94 0.58 23.77
C ARG A 197 -0.80 -0.42 22.64
N SER A 198 0.31 -1.15 22.62
CA SER A 198 0.43 -2.35 21.80
C SER A 198 -0.14 -3.54 22.56
N ASP A 199 -1.09 -4.24 21.95
CA ASP A 199 -1.62 -5.51 22.48
C ASP A 199 -0.88 -6.70 21.88
N ARG A 200 -0.40 -6.55 20.63
CA ARG A 200 0.35 -7.59 19.92
C ARG A 200 1.38 -6.98 18.98
N VAL A 201 2.55 -7.61 18.90
CA VAL A 201 3.63 -7.28 17.95
C VAL A 201 4.04 -8.55 17.21
N GLN A 202 4.06 -8.48 15.88
CA GLN A 202 4.46 -9.54 14.96
C GLN A 202 5.42 -8.95 13.93
N LEU A 203 6.71 -9.14 14.16
CA LEU A 203 7.75 -8.77 13.20
C LEU A 203 8.15 -10.02 12.40
N PRO A 204 8.48 -9.88 11.09
CA PRO A 204 9.07 -10.98 10.33
C PRO A 204 10.40 -11.42 10.95
N GLU A 205 10.93 -12.57 10.57
CA GLU A 205 12.29 -12.92 10.97
C GLU A 205 13.28 -11.93 10.35
N GLN A 206 14.25 -11.49 11.15
CA GLN A 206 15.28 -10.58 10.67
C GLN A 206 16.29 -11.38 9.84
N THR A 207 16.50 -10.94 8.60
CA THR A 207 17.51 -11.48 7.70
C THR A 207 18.61 -10.44 7.47
N GLY A 208 19.87 -10.84 7.54
CA GLY A 208 21.01 -9.95 7.30
C GLY A 208 21.32 -8.99 8.46
N ASP A 209 22.14 -7.98 8.16
CA ASP A 209 22.59 -6.98 9.13
C ASP A 209 21.49 -5.96 9.45
N ALA A 210 21.06 -5.91 10.71
CA ALA A 210 20.02 -4.99 11.20
C ALA A 210 20.38 -3.51 11.05
N SER A 211 21.68 -3.19 10.97
CA SER A 211 22.14 -1.81 10.82
C SER A 211 21.87 -1.24 9.42
N ILE A 212 21.61 -2.11 8.43
CA ILE A 212 21.27 -1.72 7.06
C ILE A 212 19.75 -1.65 6.93
N LEU A 213 19.20 -0.43 6.96
CA LEU A 213 17.75 -0.20 6.89
C LEU A 213 17.20 -0.30 5.47
N ALA A 214 18.00 0.09 4.47
CA ALA A 214 17.74 -0.04 3.05
C ALA A 214 19.08 -0.19 2.31
N PRO A 215 19.18 -1.08 1.32
CA PRO A 215 20.39 -1.21 0.53
C PRO A 215 20.61 0.03 -0.36
N ALA A 216 21.87 0.33 -0.65
CA ALA A 216 22.19 1.29 -1.71
C ALA A 216 21.90 0.65 -3.08
N GLU A 217 21.18 1.35 -3.93
CA GLU A 217 20.89 0.94 -5.30
C GLU A 217 21.82 1.68 -6.26
N VAL A 218 22.55 0.93 -7.11
CA VAL A 218 23.49 1.47 -8.09
C VAL A 218 23.12 0.94 -9.48
N GLU A 219 22.78 1.85 -10.38
CA GLU A 219 22.56 1.54 -11.79
C GLU A 219 23.92 1.42 -12.50
N VAL A 220 24.15 0.32 -13.22
CA VAL A 220 25.37 0.11 -14.02
C VAL A 220 25.17 0.72 -15.40
N LEU A 221 26.13 1.55 -15.83
CA LEU A 221 26.15 2.23 -17.13
C LEU A 221 26.75 1.38 -18.25
#